data_AF-A0A1F8EFX8-F1
#
_entry.id   AF-A0A1F8EFX8-F1
#
_cell.length_a   1.000
_cell.length_b   1.000
_cell.length_c   1.000
_cell.angle_alpha   90.00
_cell.angle_beta   90.00
_cell.angle_gamma   90.00
#
_symmetry.space_group_name_H-M   'P 1'
#
loop_
_entity.id
_entity.type
_entity.pdbx_description
1 polymer ?
#
loop_
_entity_poly.entity_id
_entity_poly.type
_entity_poly.pdbx_seq_one_letter_code
_entity_poly.pdbx_strand_id
1 'polypeptide(L)'
;MLEKHLLKERVPAPATELNEQGLEKLSEEERKAWHLLVPYVRKLAIKLSSFEGYVDPNIMKADTEFVEQMEQKFLRDDPRIAASQRRGEILEALLAEGIKHAKWLGPDTEPIIASRYDDIKNGVDFVLEILENQKFGYLALNVDVTSSIVQIGNNLEEVKKKIISGDLTEIKYFQSKRSGITGKKDTIPKVVIGIDSNALKELSLLRVELNTYRAALKKPENSSPTVQESLIKKAKEAGLKLSSHRIQVLILKEIEIQIEKYIEFANKNNYTKVASIYQSALNTIREIKSRPEAPKLSPNEEDQNSNDKVFQALQSALKDFN
;
A
#
# COMPACT_ATOMS: atom_id res chain seq x y z
N MET A 1 17.69 38.94 41.68
CA MET A 1 16.49 38.83 40.84
C MET A 1 16.92 38.28 39.50
N LEU A 2 16.77 36.97 39.30
CA LEU A 2 17.16 36.27 38.08
C LEU A 2 16.13 36.56 36.97
N GLU A 3 16.61 37.11 35.86
CA GLU A 3 15.84 37.21 34.61
C GLU A 3 15.53 35.81 34.08
N LYS A 4 14.22 35.58 33.92
CA LYS A 4 13.62 34.34 33.45
C LYS A 4 14.10 34.01 32.03
N HIS A 5 14.75 32.85 31.91
CA HIS A 5 14.79 32.07 30.68
C HIS A 5 13.36 31.86 30.16
N LEU A 6 12.98 32.65 29.15
CA LEU A 6 11.88 32.32 28.26
C LEU A 6 12.36 31.23 27.31
N LEU A 7 12.23 29.98 27.74
CA LEU A 7 12.04 28.85 26.85
C LEU A 7 10.85 29.20 25.97
N LYS A 8 11.12 29.68 24.75
CA LYS A 8 10.16 29.60 23.66
C LYS A 8 9.92 28.12 23.44
N GLU A 9 8.86 27.59 24.04
CA GLU A 9 8.25 26.35 23.60
C GLU A 9 8.07 26.48 22.09
N ARG A 10 8.90 25.75 21.34
CA ARG A 10 8.65 25.54 19.91
C ARG A 10 7.35 24.76 19.87
N VAL A 11 6.26 25.47 19.64
CA VAL A 11 5.02 24.87 19.16
C VAL A 11 5.44 24.03 17.94
N PRO A 12 5.28 22.69 17.97
CA PRO A 12 5.58 21.89 16.80
C PRO A 12 4.75 22.42 15.64
N ALA A 13 5.40 22.60 14.49
CA ALA A 13 4.72 23.02 13.28
C ALA A 13 3.53 22.08 13.02
N PRO A 14 2.38 22.58 12.55
CA PRO A 14 1.22 21.73 12.31
C PRO A 14 1.61 20.63 11.32
N ALA A 15 1.33 19.38 11.69
CA ALA A 15 1.55 18.20 10.87
C ALA A 15 0.66 18.21 9.61
N THR A 16 0.97 19.04 8.60
CA THR A 16 0.09 19.16 7.42
C THR A 16 0.73 19.60 6.10
N GLU A 17 2.04 19.85 5.99
CA GLU A 17 2.67 20.02 4.67
C GLU A 17 3.31 18.70 4.24
N LEU A 18 2.77 18.11 3.17
CA LEU A 18 3.37 16.93 2.56
C LEU A 18 4.72 17.33 1.97
N ASN A 19 5.76 16.56 2.25
CA ASN A 19 7.06 16.80 1.65
C ASN A 19 7.00 16.54 0.14
N GLU A 20 7.24 17.57 -0.68
CA GLU A 20 7.25 17.47 -2.14
C GLU A 20 8.65 17.20 -2.72
N GLN A 21 9.69 17.14 -1.89
CA GLN A 21 11.05 16.80 -2.34
C GLN A 21 11.04 15.46 -3.09
N GLY A 22 11.72 15.43 -4.24
CA GLY A 22 11.80 14.28 -5.12
C GLY A 22 10.81 14.33 -6.29
N LEU A 23 9.69 15.06 -6.17
CA LEU A 23 8.67 15.19 -7.22
C LEU A 23 9.21 15.81 -8.52
N GLU A 24 10.29 16.59 -8.44
CA GLU A 24 10.95 17.18 -9.60
C GLU A 24 11.59 16.13 -10.52
N LYS A 25 11.91 14.94 -9.99
CA LYS A 25 12.51 13.80 -10.74
C LYS A 25 11.47 12.84 -11.30
N LEU A 26 10.19 13.05 -10.99
CA LEU A 26 9.07 12.25 -11.49
C LEU A 26 8.61 12.78 -12.84
N SER A 27 8.05 11.90 -13.66
CA SER A 27 7.32 12.29 -14.87
C SER A 27 6.11 13.16 -14.53
N GLU A 28 5.59 13.87 -15.53
CA GLU A 28 4.44 14.75 -15.35
C GLU A 28 3.21 13.98 -14.87
N GLU A 29 2.98 12.78 -15.40
CA GLU A 29 1.86 11.92 -15.03
C GLU A 29 1.97 11.43 -13.58
N GLU A 30 3.15 10.97 -13.17
CA GLU A 30 3.42 10.55 -11.79
C GLU A 30 3.22 11.72 -10.82
N ARG A 31 3.73 12.91 -11.15
CA ARG A 31 3.57 14.10 -10.30
C ARG A 31 2.10 14.51 -10.16
N LYS A 32 1.34 14.49 -11.25
CA LYS A 32 -0.12 14.75 -11.21
C LYS A 32 -0.86 13.69 -10.40
N ALA A 33 -0.51 12.43 -10.56
CA ALA A 33 -1.08 11.33 -9.78
C ALA A 33 -0.78 11.49 -8.28
N TRP A 34 0.45 11.89 -7.93
CA TRP A 34 0.83 12.16 -6.54
C TRP A 34 -0.07 13.22 -5.90
N HIS A 35 -0.18 14.41 -6.52
CA HIS A 35 -1.02 15.50 -5.99
C HIS A 35 -2.50 15.14 -5.92
N LEU A 36 -2.96 14.27 -6.83
CA LEU A 36 -4.35 13.81 -6.87
C LEU A 36 -4.66 12.80 -5.76
N LEU A 37 -3.77 11.82 -5.54
CA LEU A 37 -4.10 10.60 -4.80
C LEU A 37 -3.50 10.58 -3.40
N VAL A 38 -2.23 10.94 -3.25
CA VAL A 38 -1.48 10.78 -1.99
C VAL A 38 -2.10 11.60 -0.85
N PRO A 39 -2.46 12.89 -1.05
CA PRO A 39 -3.13 13.66 0.01
C PRO A 39 -4.48 13.06 0.42
N TYR A 40 -5.21 12.46 -0.53
CA TYR A 40 -6.50 11.84 -0.25
C TYR A 40 -6.32 10.55 0.56
N VAL A 41 -5.43 9.65 0.15
CA VAL A 41 -5.19 8.38 0.85
C VAL A 41 -4.60 8.60 2.24
N ARG A 42 -3.69 9.58 2.42
CA ARG A 42 -3.17 9.96 3.74
C ARG A 42 -4.25 10.47 4.70
N LYS A 43 -5.35 11.04 4.20
CA LYS A 43 -6.51 11.41 5.05
C LYS A 43 -7.31 10.20 5.50
N LEU A 44 -7.27 9.10 4.74
CA LEU A 44 -7.93 7.84 5.10
C LEU A 44 -7.12 6.99 6.10
N ALA A 45 -5.81 7.22 6.20
CA ALA A 45 -4.94 6.58 7.17
C ALA A 45 -5.47 6.70 8.61
N ILE A 46 -5.39 5.61 9.37
CA ILE A 46 -5.79 5.57 10.77
C ILE A 46 -5.04 6.65 11.56
N LYS A 47 -5.77 7.40 12.38
CA LYS A 47 -5.21 8.48 13.21
C LYS A 47 -4.99 7.96 14.62
N LEU A 48 -3.82 8.21 15.20
CA LEU A 48 -3.52 7.80 16.58
C LEU A 48 -4.57 8.36 17.56
N SER A 49 -5.01 9.60 17.34
CA SER A 49 -6.05 10.24 18.16
C SER A 49 -7.40 9.52 18.14
N SER A 50 -7.70 8.65 17.17
CA SER A 50 -8.93 7.84 17.21
C SER A 50 -8.89 6.72 18.25
N PHE A 51 -7.76 6.56 18.95
CA PHE A 51 -7.54 5.58 20.01
C PHE A 51 -7.48 6.24 21.40
N GLU A 52 -7.82 7.53 21.51
CA GLU A 52 -8.06 8.17 22.80
C GLU A 52 -9.09 7.37 23.61
N GLY A 53 -8.74 7.01 24.84
CA GLY A 53 -9.56 6.14 25.71
C GLY A 53 -9.38 4.63 25.48
N TYR A 54 -8.70 4.21 24.41
CA TYR A 54 -8.36 2.80 24.15
C TYR A 54 -6.88 2.48 24.46
N VAL A 55 -6.01 3.49 24.36
CA VAL A 55 -4.56 3.37 24.60
C VAL A 55 -4.15 4.34 25.71
N ASP A 56 -3.18 3.93 26.54
CA ASP A 56 -2.62 4.78 27.58
C ASP A 56 -2.11 6.12 26.97
N PRO A 57 -2.50 7.29 27.52
CA PRO A 57 -2.11 8.58 26.96
C PRO A 57 -0.60 8.80 26.88
N ASN A 58 0.18 8.25 27.80
CA ASN A 58 1.65 8.36 27.77
C ASN A 58 2.24 7.52 26.64
N ILE A 59 1.68 6.33 26.39
CA ILE A 59 2.09 5.49 25.24
C ILE A 59 1.75 6.19 23.93
N MET A 60 0.54 6.73 23.80
CA MET A 60 0.10 7.41 22.57
C MET A 60 0.95 8.67 22.31
N LYS A 61 1.31 9.41 23.36
CA LYS A 61 2.24 10.55 23.27
C LYS A 61 3.62 10.10 22.78
N ALA A 62 4.20 9.06 23.38
CA ALA A 62 5.51 8.54 22.98
C ALA A 62 5.52 8.04 21.52
N ASP A 63 4.44 7.39 21.08
CA ASP A 63 4.30 6.95 19.69
C ASP A 63 4.16 8.13 18.71
N THR A 64 3.44 9.19 19.11
CA THR A 64 3.31 10.42 18.31
C THR A 64 4.67 11.11 18.18
N GLU A 65 5.41 11.26 19.28
CA GLU A 65 6.76 11.81 19.30
C GLU A 65 7.73 10.96 18.45
N PHE A 66 7.60 9.64 18.48
CA PHE A 66 8.38 8.74 17.63
C PHE A 66 8.11 9.00 16.13
N VAL A 67 6.84 9.10 15.74
CA VAL A 67 6.45 9.39 14.34
C VAL A 67 7.05 10.74 13.92
N GLU A 68 6.87 11.79 14.71
CA GLU A 68 7.42 13.12 14.41
C GLU A 68 8.95 13.09 14.26
N GLN A 69 9.66 12.41 15.16
CA GLN A 69 11.12 12.28 15.08
C GLN A 69 11.59 11.54 13.83
N MET A 70 10.88 10.49 13.43
CA MET A 70 11.22 9.72 12.24
C MET A 70 10.93 10.50 10.96
N GLU A 71 9.81 11.21 10.89
CA GLU A 71 9.49 12.07 9.75
C GLU A 71 10.54 13.19 9.58
N GLN A 72 11.01 13.78 10.68
CA GLN A 72 12.11 14.76 10.63
C GLN A 72 13.44 14.17 10.15
N LYS A 73 13.68 12.87 10.35
CA LYS A 73 14.85 12.18 9.77
C LYS A 73 14.67 11.98 8.28
N PHE A 74 13.48 11.54 7.84
CA PHE A 74 13.20 11.33 6.42
C PHE A 74 13.28 12.63 5.60
N LEU A 75 12.95 13.78 6.18
CA LEU A 75 13.14 15.08 5.54
C LEU A 75 14.63 15.41 5.25
N ARG A 76 15.56 14.75 5.94
CA ARG A 76 17.01 14.96 5.79
C ARG A 76 17.66 13.93 4.86
N ASP A 77 16.87 13.02 4.30
CA ASP A 77 17.38 11.97 3.41
C ASP A 77 17.81 12.51 2.05
N ASP A 78 18.67 11.74 1.38
CA ASP A 78 19.21 12.05 0.06
C ASP A 78 18.08 12.32 -0.96
N PRO A 79 18.13 13.42 -1.74
CA PRO A 79 17.18 13.71 -2.81
C PRO A 79 16.98 12.57 -3.84
N ARG A 80 17.91 11.61 -3.94
CA ARG A 80 17.78 10.40 -4.77
C ARG A 80 16.82 9.38 -4.17
N ILE A 81 16.82 9.24 -2.84
CA ILE A 81 15.90 8.38 -2.09
C ILE A 81 14.49 8.98 -2.14
N ALA A 82 14.39 10.31 -2.06
CA ALA A 82 13.13 11.03 -2.08
C ALA A 82 12.25 10.68 -3.30
N ALA A 83 12.80 10.62 -4.51
CA ALA A 83 12.03 10.25 -5.71
C ALA A 83 11.48 8.82 -5.66
N SER A 84 12.24 7.87 -5.11
CA SER A 84 11.77 6.49 -4.89
C SER A 84 10.65 6.44 -3.87
N GLN A 85 10.76 7.19 -2.78
CA GLN A 85 9.71 7.33 -1.77
C GLN A 85 8.42 7.89 -2.39
N ARG A 86 8.49 8.95 -3.22
CA ARG A 86 7.30 9.50 -3.90
C ARG A 86 6.64 8.48 -4.81
N ARG A 87 7.41 7.63 -5.48
CA ARG A 87 6.87 6.53 -6.28
C ARG A 87 6.18 5.48 -5.41
N GLY A 88 6.77 5.10 -4.28
CA GLY A 88 6.13 4.25 -3.26
C GLY A 88 4.76 4.77 -2.87
N GLU A 89 4.68 6.06 -2.48
CA GLU A 89 3.42 6.69 -2.09
C GLU A 89 2.38 6.71 -3.21
N ILE A 90 2.79 6.92 -4.47
CA ILE A 90 1.88 6.84 -5.63
C ILE A 90 1.36 5.41 -5.78
N LEU A 91 2.22 4.40 -5.66
CA LEU A 91 1.82 3.00 -5.77
C LEU A 91 0.86 2.61 -4.65
N GLU A 92 1.16 2.94 -3.40
CA GLU A 92 0.28 2.73 -2.25
C GLU A 92 -1.10 3.33 -2.52
N ALA A 93 -1.14 4.58 -2.99
CA ALA A 93 -2.39 5.28 -3.24
C ALA A 93 -3.19 4.69 -4.42
N LEU A 94 -2.51 4.27 -5.49
CA LEU A 94 -3.12 3.57 -6.62
C LEU A 94 -3.68 2.21 -6.21
N LEU A 95 -2.94 1.44 -5.38
CA LEU A 95 -3.39 0.16 -4.88
C LEU A 95 -4.61 0.31 -3.96
N ALA A 96 -4.57 1.25 -3.02
CA ALA A 96 -5.71 1.56 -2.15
C ALA A 96 -6.97 1.87 -2.96
N GLU A 97 -6.85 2.72 -3.98
CA GLU A 97 -7.94 3.06 -4.89
C GLU A 97 -8.39 1.85 -5.74
N GLY A 98 -7.44 1.09 -6.29
CA GLY A 98 -7.69 -0.08 -7.12
C GLY A 98 -8.44 -1.17 -6.37
N ILE A 99 -8.01 -1.47 -5.14
CA ILE A 99 -8.68 -2.43 -4.27
C ILE A 99 -10.07 -1.92 -3.90
N LYS A 100 -10.19 -0.69 -3.42
CA LYS A 100 -11.45 -0.16 -2.89
C LYS A 100 -12.51 0.05 -3.97
N HIS A 101 -12.14 0.69 -5.08
CA HIS A 101 -13.07 1.20 -6.07
C HIS A 101 -13.11 0.36 -7.35
N ALA A 102 -11.98 -0.22 -7.76
CA ALA A 102 -11.90 -1.09 -8.93
C ALA A 102 -11.98 -2.58 -8.58
N LYS A 103 -12.06 -2.93 -7.30
CA LYS A 103 -12.19 -4.30 -6.79
C LYS A 103 -11.07 -5.22 -7.27
N TRP A 104 -9.84 -4.69 -7.34
CA TRP A 104 -8.65 -5.44 -7.80
C TRP A 104 -8.43 -6.75 -7.04
N LEU A 105 -8.80 -6.83 -5.77
CA LEU A 105 -8.66 -8.05 -4.97
C LEU A 105 -10.02 -8.67 -4.63
N GLY A 106 -11.01 -8.46 -5.50
CA GLY A 106 -12.37 -8.94 -5.34
C GLY A 106 -13.28 -7.97 -4.56
N PRO A 107 -14.61 -8.13 -4.69
CA PRO A 107 -15.59 -7.26 -4.02
C PRO A 107 -15.57 -7.34 -2.49
N ASP A 108 -15.08 -8.45 -1.93
CA ASP A 108 -15.11 -8.72 -0.48
C ASP A 108 -13.85 -8.23 0.25
N THR A 109 -12.90 -7.64 -0.48
CA THR A 109 -11.63 -7.15 0.04
C THR A 109 -11.65 -5.63 0.17
N GLU A 110 -11.25 -5.11 1.33
CA GLU A 110 -11.04 -3.69 1.55
C GLU A 110 -9.63 -3.36 2.06
N PRO A 111 -9.03 -2.25 1.62
CA PRO A 111 -7.77 -1.78 2.19
C PRO A 111 -8.04 -0.93 3.43
N ILE A 112 -7.37 -1.28 4.53
CA ILE A 112 -7.29 -0.48 5.76
C ILE A 112 -5.93 0.20 5.76
N ILE A 113 -5.90 1.50 5.47
CA ILE A 113 -4.67 2.30 5.42
C ILE A 113 -4.10 2.41 6.84
N ALA A 114 -2.87 1.95 7.02
CA ALA A 114 -2.25 1.85 8.33
C ALA A 114 -2.05 3.22 8.98
N SER A 115 -1.86 3.22 10.30
CA SER A 115 -1.42 4.43 11.00
C SER A 115 0.00 4.80 10.59
N ARG A 116 0.38 6.07 10.72
CA ARG A 116 1.77 6.49 10.49
C ARG A 116 2.75 5.80 11.43
N TYR A 117 2.31 5.43 12.64
CA TYR A 117 3.12 4.64 13.54
C TYR A 117 3.38 3.24 12.98
N ASP A 118 2.33 2.52 12.54
CA ASP A 118 2.47 1.15 12.04
C ASP A 118 3.21 1.07 10.71
N ASP A 119 3.02 2.07 9.85
CA ASP A 119 3.80 2.26 8.64
C ASP A 119 5.30 2.40 8.97
N ILE A 120 5.67 3.40 9.78
CA ILE A 120 7.09 3.69 10.07
C ILE A 120 7.74 2.61 10.95
N LYS A 121 7.04 2.12 11.97
CA LYS A 121 7.60 1.20 12.98
C LYS A 121 7.53 -0.26 12.54
N ASN A 122 6.41 -0.67 11.94
CA ASN A 122 6.12 -2.06 11.61
C ASN A 122 6.24 -2.33 10.09
N GLY A 123 6.44 -1.29 9.28
CA GLY A 123 6.61 -1.38 7.83
C GLY A 123 5.35 -1.88 7.14
N VAL A 124 4.17 -1.46 7.59
CA VAL A 124 2.88 -1.87 7.05
C VAL A 124 2.19 -0.67 6.46
N ASP A 125 2.05 -0.61 5.13
CA ASP A 125 1.39 0.51 4.45
C ASP A 125 -0.14 0.40 4.55
N PHE A 126 -0.66 -0.81 4.36
CA PHE A 126 -2.06 -1.11 4.62
C PHE A 126 -2.32 -2.60 4.84
N VAL A 127 -3.49 -2.89 5.42
CA VAL A 127 -3.99 -4.24 5.67
C VAL A 127 -5.11 -4.54 4.70
N LEU A 128 -5.06 -5.69 4.05
CA LEU A 128 -6.21 -6.25 3.36
C LEU A 128 -7.14 -6.89 4.39
N GLU A 129 -8.35 -6.38 4.51
CA GLU A 129 -9.44 -7.05 5.23
C GLU A 129 -10.33 -7.77 4.21
N ILE A 130 -10.35 -9.11 4.31
CA ILE A 130 -11.04 -9.98 3.35
C ILE A 130 -12.17 -10.69 4.07
N LEU A 131 -13.40 -10.55 3.57
CA LEU A 131 -14.56 -11.24 4.11
C LEU A 131 -14.78 -12.57 3.37
N GLU A 132 -14.61 -13.69 4.06
CA GLU A 132 -14.78 -15.03 3.52
C GLU A 132 -15.64 -15.85 4.48
N ASN A 133 -16.73 -16.46 4.00
CA ASN A 133 -17.61 -17.31 4.82
C ASN A 133 -18.05 -16.63 6.14
N GLN A 134 -18.40 -15.33 6.07
CA GLN A 134 -18.77 -14.47 7.20
C GLN A 134 -17.65 -14.26 8.25
N LYS A 135 -16.41 -14.58 7.92
CA LYS A 135 -15.23 -14.36 8.76
C LYS A 135 -14.28 -13.39 8.09
N PHE A 136 -13.60 -12.56 8.88
CA PHE A 136 -12.61 -11.63 8.39
C PHE A 136 -11.20 -12.22 8.47
N GLY A 137 -10.56 -12.35 7.31
CA GLY A 137 -9.13 -12.61 7.14
C GLY A 137 -8.35 -11.30 6.98
N TYR A 138 -7.06 -11.33 7.34
CA TYR A 138 -6.20 -10.16 7.31
C TYR A 138 -4.83 -10.50 6.72
N LEU A 139 -4.34 -9.65 5.82
CA LEU A 139 -3.00 -9.74 5.24
C LEU A 139 -2.37 -8.35 5.23
N ALA A 140 -1.23 -8.18 5.89
CA ALA A 140 -0.49 -6.92 5.90
C ALA A 140 0.35 -6.81 4.62
N LEU A 141 0.32 -5.64 3.98
CA LEU A 141 1.14 -5.36 2.81
C LEU A 141 2.22 -4.35 3.16
N ASN A 142 3.42 -4.62 2.66
CA ASN A 142 4.49 -3.65 2.51
C ASN A 142 4.64 -3.34 1.02
N VAL A 143 4.56 -2.08 0.63
CA VAL A 143 4.56 -1.62 -0.75
C VAL A 143 5.90 -0.97 -1.05
N ASP A 144 6.58 -1.45 -2.09
CA ASP A 144 7.86 -0.91 -2.51
C ASP A 144 7.92 -0.73 -4.04
N VAL A 145 8.54 0.35 -4.51
CA VAL A 145 8.77 0.61 -5.95
C VAL A 145 10.25 0.42 -6.30
N THR A 146 10.96 -0.37 -5.51
CA THR A 146 12.37 -0.67 -5.72
C THR A 146 12.54 -1.95 -6.55
N SER A 147 13.34 -1.88 -7.61
CA SER A 147 13.86 -3.09 -8.27
C SER A 147 15.18 -3.56 -7.66
N SER A 148 15.59 -2.98 -6.52
CA SER A 148 16.81 -3.35 -5.82
C SER A 148 16.63 -4.69 -5.12
N ILE A 149 17.32 -5.72 -5.63
CA ILE A 149 17.36 -7.05 -5.01
C ILE A 149 17.79 -6.95 -3.54
N VAL A 150 18.71 -6.06 -3.20
CA VAL A 150 19.18 -5.86 -1.82
C VAL A 150 18.05 -5.34 -0.93
N GLN A 151 17.27 -4.37 -1.39
CA GLN A 151 16.20 -3.78 -0.59
C GLN A 151 15.02 -4.76 -0.44
N ILE A 152 14.62 -5.43 -1.52
CA ILE A 152 13.62 -6.50 -1.46
C ILE A 152 14.09 -7.62 -0.53
N GLY A 153 15.37 -8.03 -0.65
CA GLY A 153 15.98 -9.03 0.22
C GLY A 153 15.91 -8.65 1.70
N ASN A 154 16.22 -7.39 2.04
CA ASN A 154 16.09 -6.89 3.41
C ASN A 154 14.63 -6.98 3.92
N ASN A 155 13.65 -6.59 3.10
CA ASN A 155 12.24 -6.69 3.47
C ASN A 155 11.80 -8.14 3.68
N LEU A 156 12.25 -9.06 2.83
CA LEU A 156 11.99 -10.50 2.97
C LEU A 156 12.67 -11.09 4.21
N GLU A 157 13.90 -10.68 4.53
CA GLU A 157 14.60 -11.12 5.74
C GLU A 157 13.88 -10.68 7.02
N GLU A 158 13.25 -9.50 7.04
CA GLU A 158 12.39 -9.09 8.16
C GLU A 158 11.17 -10.00 8.31
N VAL A 159 10.53 -10.39 7.20
CA VAL A 159 9.43 -11.37 7.23
C VAL A 159 9.93 -12.74 7.71
N LYS A 160 11.12 -13.16 7.27
CA LYS A 160 11.74 -14.42 7.69
C LYS A 160 11.99 -14.46 9.19
N LYS A 161 12.56 -13.38 9.76
CA LYS A 161 12.78 -13.25 11.21
C LYS A 161 11.46 -13.38 11.99
N LYS A 162 10.38 -12.75 11.49
CA LYS A 162 9.04 -12.85 12.08
C LYS A 162 8.50 -14.28 12.05
N ILE A 163 8.67 -14.98 10.92
CA ILE A 163 8.31 -16.41 10.81
C ILE A 163 9.10 -17.27 11.82
N ILE A 164 10.42 -17.07 11.91
CA ILE A 164 11.29 -17.81 12.84
C ILE A 164 10.86 -17.57 14.30
N SER A 165 10.55 -16.33 14.66
CA SER A 165 10.12 -16.00 16.02
C SER A 165 8.73 -16.53 16.38
N GLY A 166 7.90 -16.84 15.39
CA GLY A 166 6.46 -17.14 15.58
C GLY A 166 5.59 -15.90 15.81
N ASP A 167 6.20 -14.76 16.11
CA ASP A 167 5.54 -13.47 16.29
C ASP A 167 5.44 -12.75 14.94
N LEU A 168 4.41 -13.06 14.16
CA LEU A 168 4.13 -12.37 12.88
C LEU A 168 3.84 -10.87 13.11
N THR A 169 3.30 -10.20 12.08
CA THR A 169 3.16 -8.75 12.10
C THR A 169 2.13 -8.30 13.14
N GLU A 170 2.53 -7.30 13.92
CA GLU A 170 1.68 -6.56 14.85
C GLU A 170 1.24 -5.25 14.20
N ILE A 171 -0.01 -4.87 14.44
CA ILE A 171 -0.58 -3.58 14.08
C ILE A 171 -1.16 -2.99 15.35
N LYS A 172 -0.46 -1.98 15.88
CA LYS A 172 -0.76 -1.37 17.18
C LYS A 172 -2.06 -0.56 17.12
N TYR A 173 -2.23 0.20 16.04
CA TYR A 173 -3.42 1.03 15.82
C TYR A 173 -4.29 0.42 14.73
N PHE A 174 -4.93 -0.71 15.02
CA PHE A 174 -5.83 -1.39 14.10
C PHE A 174 -7.28 -0.95 14.33
N GLN A 175 -7.95 -0.52 13.25
CA GLN A 175 -9.36 -0.16 13.27
C GLN A 175 -10.03 -0.62 11.98
N SER A 176 -11.08 -1.43 12.10
CA SER A 176 -11.94 -1.82 10.99
C SER A 176 -13.37 -1.36 11.23
N LYS A 177 -13.93 -0.71 10.22
CA LYS A 177 -15.35 -0.33 10.20
C LYS A 177 -16.26 -1.51 9.86
N ARG A 178 -15.79 -2.50 9.08
CA ARG A 178 -16.60 -3.65 8.66
C ARG A 178 -16.74 -4.69 9.75
N SER A 179 -15.65 -5.00 10.44
CA SER A 179 -15.66 -5.97 11.55
C SER A 179 -15.97 -5.35 12.90
N GLY A 180 -15.95 -4.00 13.01
CA GLY A 180 -16.17 -3.27 14.25
C GLY A 180 -15.03 -3.39 15.26
N ILE A 181 -13.89 -3.95 14.85
CA ILE A 181 -12.72 -4.15 15.71
C ILE A 181 -11.94 -2.85 15.81
N THR A 182 -11.62 -2.45 17.04
CA THR A 182 -10.67 -1.37 17.35
C THR A 182 -9.72 -1.86 18.43
N GLY A 183 -8.42 -1.68 18.22
CA GLY A 183 -7.38 -2.04 19.19
C GLY A 183 -6.11 -2.54 18.50
N LYS A 184 -5.32 -3.30 19.24
CA LYS A 184 -4.11 -3.95 18.72
C LYS A 184 -4.49 -5.26 18.00
N LYS A 185 -3.79 -5.58 16.92
CA LYS A 185 -3.95 -6.84 16.19
C LYS A 185 -2.61 -7.49 15.91
N ASP A 186 -2.47 -8.73 16.36
CA ASP A 186 -1.23 -9.50 16.25
C ASP A 186 -1.36 -10.66 15.29
N THR A 187 -0.23 -11.29 14.98
CA THR A 187 -0.16 -12.53 14.21
C THR A 187 -0.69 -12.37 12.77
N ILE A 188 -0.48 -11.19 12.17
CA ILE A 188 -0.94 -10.93 10.79
C ILE A 188 0.16 -11.37 9.81
N PRO A 189 -0.15 -12.23 8.82
CA PRO A 189 0.81 -12.56 7.77
C PRO A 189 1.15 -11.30 6.97
N LYS A 190 2.38 -11.22 6.46
CA LYS A 190 2.87 -10.06 5.73
C LYS A 190 3.57 -10.48 4.45
N VAL A 191 3.38 -9.70 3.40
CA VAL A 191 4.02 -9.86 2.09
C VAL A 191 4.52 -8.50 1.61
N VAL A 192 5.49 -8.51 0.70
CA VAL A 192 6.04 -7.33 0.05
C VAL A 192 5.51 -7.27 -1.38
N ILE A 193 4.97 -6.15 -1.82
CA ILE A 193 4.45 -5.99 -3.18
C ILE A 193 5.10 -4.81 -3.86
N GLY A 194 5.25 -4.88 -5.17
CA GLY A 194 5.83 -3.80 -5.94
C GLY A 194 5.59 -3.91 -7.43
N ILE A 195 5.87 -2.83 -8.15
CA ILE A 195 5.84 -2.80 -9.61
C ILE A 195 6.98 -1.93 -10.11
N ASP A 196 7.42 -2.17 -11.34
CA ASP A 196 8.42 -1.30 -11.94
C ASP A 196 7.89 0.10 -12.25
N SER A 197 8.82 1.03 -12.49
CA SER A 197 8.48 2.43 -12.76
C SER A 197 7.66 2.63 -14.04
N ASN A 198 7.74 1.72 -15.01
CA ASN A 198 6.97 1.84 -16.25
C ASN A 198 5.51 1.51 -15.99
N ALA A 199 5.25 0.41 -15.28
CA ALA A 199 3.93 0.03 -14.81
C ALA A 199 3.31 1.12 -13.91
N LEU A 200 4.10 1.70 -13.01
CA LEU A 200 3.65 2.82 -12.17
C LEU A 200 3.24 4.03 -13.00
N LYS A 201 4.05 4.40 -13.99
CA LYS A 201 3.76 5.51 -14.89
C LYS A 201 2.49 5.27 -15.71
N GLU A 202 2.30 4.06 -16.22
CA GLU A 202 1.10 3.64 -16.95
C GLU A 202 -0.17 3.82 -16.12
N LEU A 203 -0.16 3.31 -14.88
CA LEU A 203 -1.28 3.47 -13.94
C LEU A 203 -1.51 4.93 -13.55
N SER A 204 -0.43 5.69 -13.34
CA SER A 204 -0.50 7.12 -13.02
C SER A 204 -1.20 7.89 -14.15
N LEU A 205 -0.82 7.63 -15.40
CA LEU A 205 -1.45 8.24 -16.57
C LEU A 205 -2.94 7.91 -16.65
N LEU A 206 -3.31 6.62 -16.59
CA LEU A 206 -4.72 6.20 -16.66
C LEU A 206 -5.57 6.85 -15.57
N ARG A 207 -5.03 6.96 -14.35
CA ARG A 207 -5.75 7.58 -13.24
C ARG A 207 -5.89 9.10 -13.41
N VAL A 208 -4.86 9.79 -13.89
CA VAL A 208 -4.90 11.22 -14.19
C VAL A 208 -5.89 11.50 -15.32
N GLU A 209 -5.90 10.70 -16.38
CA GLU A 209 -6.87 10.81 -17.47
C GLU A 209 -8.31 10.64 -16.98
N LEU A 210 -8.58 9.57 -16.23
CA LEU A 210 -9.90 9.32 -15.64
C LEU A 210 -10.39 10.52 -14.82
N ASN A 211 -9.52 11.06 -13.96
CA ASN A 211 -9.86 12.22 -13.14
C ASN A 211 -10.08 13.48 -13.99
N THR A 212 -9.26 13.68 -15.02
CA THR A 212 -9.38 14.83 -15.94
C THR A 212 -10.71 14.81 -16.65
N TYR A 213 -11.12 13.67 -17.21
CA TYR A 213 -12.42 13.54 -17.88
C TYR A 213 -13.58 13.75 -16.89
N ARG A 214 -13.50 13.18 -15.68
CA ARG A 214 -14.53 13.37 -14.64
C ARG A 214 -14.62 14.82 -14.16
N ALA A 215 -13.50 15.52 -14.03
CA ALA A 215 -13.48 16.93 -13.67
C ALA A 215 -14.06 17.80 -14.80
N ALA A 216 -13.71 17.50 -16.04
CA ALA A 216 -14.23 18.21 -17.21
C ALA A 216 -15.76 18.10 -17.33
N LEU A 217 -16.35 16.95 -16.98
CA LEU A 217 -17.81 16.76 -16.96
C LEU A 217 -18.55 17.68 -15.99
N LYS A 218 -17.87 18.20 -14.96
CA LYS A 218 -18.47 19.09 -13.96
C LYS A 218 -18.40 20.57 -14.35
N LYS A 219 -17.74 20.91 -15.46
CA LYS A 219 -17.48 22.28 -15.89
C LYS A 219 -18.63 22.82 -16.76
N PRO A 220 -19.19 24.01 -16.47
CA PRO A 220 -20.29 24.61 -17.25
C PRO A 220 -19.98 24.78 -18.74
N GLU A 221 -18.73 25.08 -19.09
CA GLU A 221 -18.29 25.24 -20.48
C GLU A 221 -18.38 23.95 -21.31
N ASN A 222 -18.47 22.78 -20.65
CA ASN A 222 -18.59 21.48 -21.29
C ASN A 222 -20.03 20.95 -21.29
N SER A 223 -21.04 21.79 -21.03
CA SER A 223 -22.45 21.37 -20.93
C SER A 223 -23.12 21.00 -22.27
N SER A 224 -22.44 21.20 -23.40
CA SER A 224 -22.97 20.75 -24.71
C SER A 224 -23.12 19.22 -24.73
N PRO A 225 -24.27 18.67 -25.19
CA PRO A 225 -24.51 17.23 -25.21
C PRO A 225 -23.42 16.41 -25.90
N THR A 226 -22.88 16.89 -27.03
CA THR A 226 -21.84 16.20 -27.80
C THR A 226 -20.50 16.13 -27.05
N VAL A 227 -20.15 17.19 -26.33
CA VAL A 227 -18.94 17.25 -25.50
C VAL A 227 -19.10 16.32 -24.29
N GLN A 228 -20.26 16.33 -23.65
CA GLN A 228 -20.56 15.44 -22.52
C GLN A 228 -20.48 13.97 -22.92
N GLU A 229 -21.11 13.58 -24.04
CA GLU A 229 -21.09 12.20 -24.52
C GLU A 229 -19.66 11.72 -24.78
N SER A 230 -18.83 12.56 -25.43
CA SER A 230 -17.42 12.25 -25.67
C SER A 230 -16.63 12.08 -24.37
N LEU A 231 -16.82 12.97 -23.39
CA LEU A 231 -16.14 12.90 -22.10
C LEU A 231 -16.59 11.69 -21.26
N ILE A 232 -17.87 11.35 -21.28
CA ILE A 232 -18.41 10.14 -20.61
C ILE A 232 -17.76 8.89 -21.22
N LYS A 233 -17.70 8.82 -22.55
CA LYS A 233 -17.07 7.69 -23.26
C LYS A 233 -15.60 7.54 -22.85
N LYS A 234 -14.83 8.63 -22.88
CA LYS A 234 -13.41 8.63 -22.47
C LYS A 234 -13.21 8.25 -21.00
N ALA A 235 -14.05 8.79 -20.10
CA ALA A 235 -14.00 8.44 -18.68
C ALA A 235 -14.33 6.97 -18.45
N LYS A 236 -15.29 6.41 -19.19
CA LYS A 236 -15.65 4.99 -19.11
C LYS A 236 -14.51 4.11 -19.62
N GLU A 237 -13.91 4.44 -20.75
CA GLU A 237 -12.76 3.72 -21.31
C GLU A 237 -11.56 3.73 -20.36
N ALA A 238 -11.18 4.88 -19.81
CA ALA A 238 -10.10 4.99 -18.83
C ALA A 238 -10.40 4.21 -17.55
N GLY A 239 -11.65 4.27 -17.07
CA GLY A 239 -12.10 3.50 -15.91
C GLY A 239 -12.02 1.99 -16.12
N LEU A 240 -12.43 1.51 -17.31
CA LEU A 240 -12.34 0.10 -17.68
C LEU A 240 -10.88 -0.37 -17.72
N LYS A 241 -10.00 0.38 -18.41
CA LYS A 241 -8.56 0.07 -18.47
C LYS A 241 -7.92 -0.02 -17.10
N LEU A 242 -8.27 0.88 -16.19
CA LEU A 242 -7.77 0.85 -14.81
C LEU A 242 -8.32 -0.36 -14.04
N SER A 243 -9.60 -0.71 -14.24
CA SER A 243 -10.22 -1.84 -13.53
C SER A 243 -9.78 -3.21 -14.01
N SER A 244 -9.34 -3.33 -15.26
CA SER A 244 -8.86 -4.57 -15.85
C SER A 244 -7.35 -4.58 -16.08
N HIS A 245 -6.61 -3.73 -15.38
CA HIS A 245 -5.18 -3.53 -15.63
C HIS A 245 -4.36 -4.77 -15.26
N ARG A 246 -3.35 -5.12 -16.07
CA ARG A 246 -2.49 -6.30 -15.87
C ARG A 246 -1.84 -6.41 -14.49
N ILE A 247 -1.60 -5.26 -13.85
CA ILE A 247 -0.96 -5.16 -12.55
C ILE A 247 -1.79 -5.78 -11.43
N GLN A 248 -3.12 -5.83 -11.56
CA GLN A 248 -3.97 -6.58 -10.63
C GLN A 248 -3.53 -8.05 -10.54
N VAL A 249 -3.28 -8.68 -11.69
CA VAL A 249 -2.86 -10.08 -11.77
C VAL A 249 -1.43 -10.24 -11.29
N LEU A 250 -0.54 -9.29 -11.59
CA LEU A 250 0.84 -9.29 -11.09
C LEU A 250 0.89 -9.27 -9.56
N ILE A 251 0.13 -8.38 -8.91
CA ILE A 251 0.10 -8.25 -7.45
C ILE A 251 -0.40 -9.55 -6.81
N LEU A 252 -1.49 -10.13 -7.34
CA LEU A 252 -1.97 -11.43 -6.87
C LEU A 252 -0.92 -12.53 -7.04
N LYS A 253 -0.11 -12.48 -8.10
CA LYS A 253 0.97 -13.42 -8.33
C LYS A 253 2.11 -13.24 -7.33
N GLU A 254 2.52 -12.00 -7.06
CA GLU A 254 3.54 -11.67 -6.05
C GLU A 254 3.15 -12.16 -4.66
N ILE A 255 1.90 -11.91 -4.25
CA ILE A 255 1.36 -12.37 -2.98
C ILE A 255 1.42 -13.90 -2.90
N GLU A 256 0.93 -14.59 -3.93
CA GLU A 256 0.88 -16.05 -3.98
C GLU A 256 2.29 -16.68 -3.85
N ILE A 257 3.26 -16.25 -4.66
CA ILE A 257 4.60 -16.88 -4.66
C ILE A 257 5.34 -16.69 -3.34
N GLN A 258 5.13 -15.55 -2.68
CA GLN A 258 5.72 -15.28 -1.37
C GLN A 258 5.09 -16.17 -0.31
N ILE A 259 3.76 -16.21 -0.25
CA ILE A 259 3.02 -17.04 0.72
C ILE A 259 3.40 -18.51 0.56
N GLU A 260 3.46 -19.03 -0.67
CA GLU A 260 3.92 -20.40 -0.95
C GLU A 260 5.32 -20.65 -0.39
N LYS A 261 6.26 -19.72 -0.62
CA LYS A 261 7.63 -19.85 -0.13
C LYS A 261 7.72 -19.78 1.40
N TYR A 262 6.91 -18.93 2.02
CA TYR A 262 6.84 -18.82 3.47
C TYR A 262 6.28 -20.08 4.13
N ILE A 263 5.27 -20.71 3.51
CA ILE A 263 4.72 -21.99 3.97
C ILE A 263 5.77 -23.10 3.85
N GLU A 264 6.48 -23.18 2.73
CA GLU A 264 7.56 -24.15 2.53
C GLU A 264 8.64 -23.99 3.62
N PHE A 265 9.14 -22.77 3.82
CA PHE A 265 10.14 -22.46 4.84
C PHE A 265 9.66 -22.80 6.25
N ALA A 266 8.43 -22.40 6.60
CA ALA A 266 7.84 -22.66 7.90
C ALA A 266 7.69 -24.16 8.18
N ASN A 267 7.19 -24.94 7.21
CA ASN A 267 7.03 -26.38 7.35
C ASN A 267 8.39 -27.10 7.49
N LYS A 268 9.38 -26.74 6.67
CA LYS A 268 10.73 -27.31 6.73
C LYS A 268 11.39 -27.13 8.11
N ASN A 269 11.06 -26.03 8.81
CA ASN A 269 11.61 -25.70 10.12
C ASN A 269 10.64 -26.02 11.29
N ASN A 270 9.56 -26.77 11.04
CA ASN A 270 8.55 -27.17 12.04
C ASN A 270 7.75 -26.00 12.67
N TYR A 271 7.66 -24.84 12.01
CA TYR A 271 6.81 -23.71 12.41
C TYR A 271 5.35 -23.90 11.96
N THR A 272 4.73 -25.01 12.34
CA THR A 272 3.43 -25.47 11.82
C THR A 272 2.28 -24.47 12.03
N LYS A 273 2.24 -23.76 13.16
CA LYS A 273 1.26 -22.70 13.43
C LYS A 273 1.38 -21.57 12.42
N VAL A 274 2.60 -21.11 12.15
CA VAL A 274 2.86 -20.04 11.17
C VAL A 274 2.51 -20.51 9.76
N ALA A 275 2.89 -21.73 9.39
CA ALA A 275 2.52 -22.32 8.10
C ALA A 275 0.99 -22.36 7.91
N SER A 276 0.23 -22.72 8.95
CA SER A 276 -1.24 -22.74 8.89
C SER A 276 -1.85 -21.35 8.69
N ILE A 277 -1.29 -20.30 9.31
CA ILE A 277 -1.74 -18.92 9.12
C ILE A 277 -1.55 -18.48 7.66
N TYR A 278 -0.35 -18.71 7.12
CA TYR A 278 -0.08 -18.41 5.71
C TYR A 278 -0.90 -19.28 4.76
N GLN A 279 -1.16 -20.54 5.09
CA GLN A 279 -2.01 -21.43 4.28
C GLN A 279 -3.45 -20.90 4.19
N SER A 280 -3.99 -20.35 5.29
CA SER A 280 -5.30 -19.69 5.27
C SER A 280 -5.30 -18.50 4.30
N ALA A 281 -4.27 -17.64 4.35
CA ALA A 281 -4.13 -16.52 3.43
C ALA A 281 -3.99 -16.98 1.97
N LEU A 282 -3.22 -18.04 1.71
CA LEU A 282 -3.04 -18.61 0.37
C LEU A 282 -4.36 -19.06 -0.24
N ASN A 283 -5.21 -19.72 0.56
CA ASN A 283 -6.50 -20.21 0.11
C ASN A 283 -7.40 -19.04 -0.33
N THR A 284 -7.48 -17.99 0.49
CA THR A 284 -8.24 -16.78 0.17
C THR A 284 -7.73 -16.10 -1.11
N ILE A 285 -6.41 -15.99 -1.29
CA ILE A 285 -5.81 -15.40 -2.50
C ILE A 285 -6.11 -16.25 -3.76
N ARG A 286 -6.03 -17.58 -3.64
CA ARG A 286 -6.37 -18.49 -4.75
C ARG A 286 -7.84 -18.44 -5.11
N GLU A 287 -8.73 -18.27 -4.12
CA GLU A 287 -10.15 -18.03 -4.37
C GLU A 287 -10.36 -16.71 -5.13
N ILE A 288 -9.73 -15.62 -4.71
CA ILE A 288 -9.83 -14.32 -5.43
C ILE A 288 -9.38 -14.48 -6.89
N LYS A 289 -8.29 -15.22 -7.14
CA LYS A 289 -7.76 -15.46 -8.50
C LYS A 289 -8.67 -16.34 -9.36
N SER A 290 -9.46 -17.25 -8.77
CA SER A 290 -10.32 -18.16 -9.52
C SER A 290 -11.68 -17.55 -9.89
N ARG A 291 -11.98 -16.34 -9.39
CA ARG A 291 -13.22 -15.61 -9.67
C ARG A 291 -13.33 -15.22 -11.16
N PRO A 292 -14.52 -15.34 -11.78
CA PRO A 292 -14.73 -14.98 -13.19
C PRO A 292 -14.39 -13.53 -13.54
N GLU A 293 -14.47 -12.64 -12.55
CA GLU A 293 -14.17 -11.21 -12.69
C GLU A 293 -12.67 -10.90 -12.74
N ALA A 294 -11.79 -11.87 -12.45
CA ALA A 294 -10.35 -11.69 -12.55
C ALA A 294 -9.97 -11.37 -14.01
N PRO A 295 -9.14 -10.32 -14.26
CA PRO A 295 -8.73 -9.97 -15.61
C PRO A 295 -8.03 -11.14 -16.30
N LYS A 296 -8.43 -11.42 -17.54
CA LYS A 296 -7.70 -12.33 -18.42
C LYS A 296 -6.66 -11.53 -19.18
N LEU A 297 -5.40 -11.84 -18.95
CA LEU A 297 -4.29 -11.17 -19.62
C LEU A 297 -4.20 -11.64 -21.07
N SER A 298 -3.87 -10.72 -21.97
CA SER A 298 -3.34 -11.05 -23.27
C SER A 298 -1.91 -11.58 -23.17
N PRO A 299 -1.39 -12.34 -24.16
CA PRO A 299 0.00 -12.81 -24.15
C PRO A 299 1.02 -11.68 -23.95
N ASN A 300 0.77 -10.50 -24.54
CA ASN A 300 1.64 -9.34 -24.35
C ASN A 300 1.62 -8.81 -22.91
N GLU A 301 0.47 -8.81 -22.23
CA GLU A 301 0.38 -8.40 -20.83
C GLU A 301 1.04 -9.42 -19.88
N GLU A 302 0.96 -10.71 -20.20
CA GLU A 302 1.70 -11.76 -19.49
C GLU A 302 3.21 -11.58 -19.63
N ASP A 303 3.68 -11.29 -20.86
CA ASP A 303 5.09 -11.00 -21.12
C ASP A 303 5.54 -9.73 -20.39
N GLN A 304 4.74 -8.67 -20.39
CA GLN A 304 5.04 -7.45 -19.65
C GLN A 304 5.14 -7.70 -18.14
N ASN A 305 4.22 -8.47 -17.56
CA ASN A 305 4.27 -8.84 -16.15
C ASN A 305 5.49 -9.72 -15.82
N SER A 306 5.82 -10.68 -16.69
CA SER A 306 6.98 -11.55 -16.51
C SER A 306 8.32 -10.81 -16.62
N ASN A 307 8.33 -9.68 -17.34
CA ASN A 307 9.47 -8.80 -17.50
C ASN A 307 9.48 -7.60 -16.55
N ASP A 308 8.53 -7.53 -15.61
CA ASP A 308 8.54 -6.51 -14.56
C ASP A 308 9.79 -6.70 -13.68
N LYS A 309 10.59 -5.64 -13.58
CA LYS A 309 11.90 -5.71 -12.90
C LYS A 309 11.78 -5.94 -11.40
N VAL A 310 10.71 -5.45 -10.78
CA VAL A 310 10.46 -5.63 -9.34
C VAL A 310 10.05 -7.08 -9.10
N PHE A 311 9.16 -7.60 -9.94
CA PHE A 311 8.76 -9.00 -9.90
C PHE A 311 9.93 -9.97 -10.06
N GLN A 312 10.81 -9.72 -11.05
CA GLN A 312 12.01 -10.54 -11.26
C GLN A 312 12.99 -10.47 -10.09
N ALA A 313 13.16 -9.29 -9.49
CA ALA A 313 14.00 -9.11 -8.32
C ALA A 313 13.42 -9.84 -7.09
N LEU A 314 12.10 -9.77 -6.89
CA LEU A 314 11.38 -10.52 -5.87
C LEU A 314 11.54 -12.04 -6.05
N GLN A 315 11.31 -12.55 -7.25
CA GLN A 315 11.52 -13.97 -7.56
C GLN A 315 12.95 -14.42 -7.29
N SER A 316 13.93 -13.57 -7.60
CA SER A 316 15.34 -13.85 -7.40
C SER A 316 15.67 -13.91 -5.90
N ALA A 317 15.22 -12.92 -5.12
CA ALA A 317 15.40 -12.88 -3.67
C ALA A 317 14.72 -14.05 -2.94
N LEU A 318 13.56 -14.51 -3.43
CA LEU A 318 12.86 -15.68 -2.86
C LEU A 318 13.61 -17.01 -3.05
N LYS A 319 14.55 -17.12 -4.00
CA LYS A 319 15.38 -18.33 -4.15
C LYS A 319 16.27 -18.57 -2.94
N ASP A 320 16.67 -17.49 -2.27
CA ASP A 320 17.53 -17.52 -1.09
C ASP A 320 16.73 -17.64 0.22
N PHE A 321 15.40 -17.70 0.14
CA PHE A 321 14.49 -17.83 1.28
C PHE A 321 14.44 -19.29 1.80
N ASN A 322 15.55 -19.78 2.36
CA ASN A 322 15.71 -21.18 2.83
C ASN A 322 15.89 -21.32 4.33
#